data_AF-A0AAE9IXS1-F1
#
_entry.id   AF-A0AAE9IXS1-F1
#
_cell.length_a   1.000
_cell.length_b   1.000
_cell.length_c   1.000
_cell.angle_alpha   90.00
_cell.angle_beta   90.00
_cell.angle_gamma   90.00
#
_symmetry.space_group_name_H-M   'P 1'
#
loop_
_entity.id
_entity.type
_entity.pdbx_description
1 polymer ?
#
loop_
_entity_poly.entity_id
_entity_poly.type
_entity_poly.pdbx_seq_one_letter_code
_entity_poly.pdbx_strand_id
1 'polypeptide(L)'
;MPVALEDSWAFQPIGSPFPQAPVRVPGQSNQYVALWYKHGKPIHGRAWNNDGVVECSFPYNKAELKGKQDLGGQIQILQYVGDFNSLGYWNQRDCSVNFSSLNDLWYDLRYGDIFPPNAVPADGRALNTETGPHMQFVALWYKHGDPVFGRAYPSAAGKTCAHFGKNNQENAGPEVGSMQLLTVPAASCMGLEYKWMPLAEGKSSGWTVVHIGNSAPCILKDEKGLEVLGNLDLTIEKASAGYAGKEKIMSGAPVAGLKVLFKRRLA
;
A
#
# COMPACT_ATOMS: atom_id res chain seq x y z
N MET A 1 8.98 -4.11 -33.21
CA MET A 1 9.24 -3.30 -32.00
C MET A 1 8.21 -2.19 -31.96
N PRO A 2 7.42 -2.05 -30.90
CA PRO A 2 6.49 -0.94 -30.74
C PRO A 2 7.23 0.41 -30.76
N VAL A 3 6.60 1.46 -31.29
CA VAL A 3 7.12 2.83 -31.26
C VAL A 3 6.88 3.39 -29.85
N ALA A 4 7.93 3.95 -29.23
CA ALA A 4 7.81 4.54 -27.91
C ALA A 4 6.92 5.80 -27.94
N LEU A 5 5.90 5.82 -27.07
CA LEU A 5 5.06 7.00 -26.83
C LEU A 5 5.74 7.97 -25.85
N GLU A 6 5.18 9.18 -25.74
CA GLU A 6 5.62 10.17 -24.75
C GLU A 6 5.13 9.85 -23.34
N ASP A 7 5.83 10.39 -22.33
CA ASP A 7 5.43 10.28 -20.93
C ASP A 7 4.06 10.94 -20.67
N SER A 8 3.22 10.26 -19.89
CA SER A 8 1.93 10.81 -19.45
C SER A 8 2.04 11.48 -18.08
N TRP A 9 1.63 12.74 -18.00
CA TRP A 9 1.63 13.55 -16.78
C TRP A 9 0.21 13.96 -16.39
N ALA A 10 -0.39 13.28 -15.41
CA ALA A 10 -1.74 13.60 -14.94
C ALA A 10 -1.74 14.82 -14.03
N PHE A 11 -2.57 15.82 -14.36
CA PHE A 11 -2.91 16.90 -13.44
C PHE A 11 -3.64 16.34 -12.23
N GLN A 12 -3.16 16.74 -11.05
CA GLN A 12 -3.62 16.20 -9.79
C GLN A 12 -3.72 17.31 -8.74
N PRO A 13 -4.93 17.57 -8.21
CA PRO A 13 -5.11 18.49 -7.09
C PRO A 13 -4.37 18.00 -5.83
N ILE A 14 -3.68 18.91 -5.15
CA ILE A 14 -3.07 18.66 -3.84
C ILE A 14 -4.20 18.50 -2.82
N GLY A 15 -4.12 17.45 -1.99
CA GLY A 15 -5.17 17.06 -1.06
C GLY A 15 -6.30 16.24 -1.69
N SER A 16 -6.05 15.60 -2.84
CA SER A 16 -6.96 14.62 -3.45
C SER A 16 -6.25 13.29 -3.71
N PRO A 17 -6.97 12.17 -3.84
CA PRO A 17 -6.36 10.87 -4.13
C PRO A 17 -5.52 10.87 -5.41
N PHE A 18 -4.44 10.09 -5.43
CA PHE A 18 -3.54 9.92 -6.58
C PHE A 18 -4.29 9.51 -7.85
N PRO A 19 -3.76 9.85 -9.03
CA PRO A 19 -4.29 9.34 -10.28
C PRO A 19 -3.95 7.86 -10.44
N GLN A 20 -4.51 7.20 -11.46
CA GLN A 20 -4.25 5.79 -11.73
C GLN A 20 -2.77 5.54 -12.07
N ALA A 21 -2.22 4.41 -11.61
CA ALA A 21 -0.87 3.93 -11.91
C ALA A 21 0.24 5.01 -11.78
N PRO A 22 0.30 5.72 -10.63
CA PRO A 22 1.31 6.75 -10.40
C PRO A 22 2.69 6.09 -10.30
N VAL A 23 3.71 6.67 -10.92
CA VAL A 23 5.06 6.11 -10.94
C VAL A 23 5.76 6.34 -9.61
N ARG A 24 6.14 5.25 -8.94
CA ARG A 24 6.90 5.28 -7.69
C ARG A 24 8.39 5.51 -7.92
N VAL A 25 9.03 6.17 -6.97
CA VAL A 25 10.49 6.25 -6.90
C VAL A 25 11.05 4.87 -6.53
N PRO A 26 12.07 4.35 -7.23
CA PRO A 26 12.61 3.02 -6.98
C PRO A 26 13.08 2.86 -5.52
N GLY A 27 12.72 1.74 -4.90
CA GLY A 27 13.08 1.43 -3.51
C GLY A 27 12.33 2.24 -2.44
N GLN A 28 11.39 3.12 -2.84
CA GLN A 28 10.58 3.91 -1.91
C GLN A 28 9.15 3.37 -1.85
N SER A 29 8.62 3.17 -0.64
CA SER A 29 7.25 2.65 -0.46
C SER A 29 6.18 3.71 -0.69
N ASN A 30 6.49 4.99 -0.45
CA ASN A 30 5.52 6.08 -0.47
C ASN A 30 6.09 7.37 -1.07
N GLN A 31 6.86 7.25 -2.15
CA GLN A 31 7.31 8.41 -2.92
C GLN A 31 7.04 8.20 -4.40
N TYR A 32 6.54 9.24 -5.05
CA TYR A 32 6.11 9.24 -6.44
C TYR A 32 6.74 10.41 -7.19
N VAL A 33 6.96 10.23 -8.49
CA VAL A 33 7.54 11.24 -9.36
C VAL A 33 6.49 12.33 -9.65
N ALA A 34 6.83 13.58 -9.34
CA ALA A 34 5.94 14.72 -9.49
C ALA A 34 6.59 15.85 -10.28
N LEU A 35 5.77 16.66 -10.93
CA LEU A 35 6.14 17.80 -11.75
C LEU A 35 5.29 19.01 -11.40
N TRP A 36 5.93 20.17 -11.32
CA TRP A 36 5.29 21.45 -11.08
C TRP A 36 5.88 22.50 -12.02
N TYR A 37 5.09 23.52 -12.36
CA TYR A 37 5.53 24.61 -13.21
C TYR A 37 5.50 25.94 -12.47
N LYS A 38 6.59 26.70 -12.59
CA LYS A 38 6.65 28.08 -12.10
C LYS A 38 7.18 28.99 -13.20
N HIS A 39 6.39 29.97 -13.60
CA HIS A 39 6.70 30.89 -14.71
C HIS A 39 7.08 30.17 -16.01
N GLY A 40 6.33 29.10 -16.36
CA GLY A 40 6.57 28.30 -17.55
C GLY A 40 7.76 27.34 -17.49
N LYS A 41 8.49 27.28 -16.35
CA LYS A 41 9.63 26.37 -16.18
C LYS A 41 9.23 25.11 -15.41
N PRO A 42 9.54 23.91 -15.93
CA PRO A 42 9.28 22.65 -15.24
C PRO A 42 10.25 22.46 -14.07
N ILE A 43 9.72 22.00 -12.95
CA ILE A 43 10.46 21.68 -11.72
C ILE A 43 9.97 20.31 -11.26
N HIS A 44 10.86 19.33 -11.29
CA HIS A 44 10.57 18.01 -10.74
C HIS A 44 10.66 18.03 -9.21
N GLY A 45 9.85 17.19 -8.58
CA GLY A 45 9.81 17.02 -7.14
C GLY A 45 9.29 15.64 -6.79
N ARG A 46 8.76 15.51 -5.57
CA ARG A 46 8.19 14.26 -5.07
C ARG A 46 6.78 14.48 -4.55
N ALA A 47 5.94 13.48 -4.71
CA ALA A 47 4.65 13.36 -4.04
C ALA A 47 4.64 12.13 -3.13
N TRP A 48 3.80 12.15 -2.09
CA TRP A 48 3.57 11.01 -1.20
C TRP A 48 2.10 10.96 -0.77
N ASN A 49 1.67 9.78 -0.33
CA ASN A 49 0.36 9.57 0.27
C ASN A 49 0.42 9.94 1.75
N ASN A 50 -0.48 10.82 2.16
CA ASN A 50 -0.82 11.01 3.55
C ASN A 50 -2.34 11.16 3.65
N ASP A 51 -2.97 10.42 4.55
CA ASP A 51 -4.43 10.38 4.72
C ASP A 51 -5.18 10.10 3.40
N GLY A 52 -4.60 9.26 2.54
CA GLY A 52 -5.20 8.85 1.26
C GLY A 52 -5.07 9.86 0.13
N VAL A 53 -4.46 11.01 0.39
CA VAL A 53 -4.38 12.12 -0.55
C VAL A 53 -2.94 12.49 -0.89
N VAL A 54 -2.78 13.22 -1.98
CA VAL A 54 -1.49 13.71 -2.47
C VAL A 54 -1.00 14.87 -1.60
N GLU A 55 0.14 14.66 -0.97
CA GLU A 55 1.05 15.71 -0.52
C GLU A 55 2.30 15.73 -1.41
N CYS A 56 3.05 16.83 -1.37
CA CYS A 56 4.19 17.01 -2.26
C CYS A 56 5.24 17.98 -1.74
N SER A 57 6.42 17.95 -2.37
CA SER A 57 7.54 18.84 -2.08
C SER A 57 8.36 19.13 -3.33
N PHE A 58 8.61 20.41 -3.57
CA PHE A 58 9.41 20.91 -4.69
C PHE A 58 10.50 21.87 -4.21
N PRO A 59 11.72 21.79 -4.75
CA PRO A 59 12.75 22.79 -4.51
C PRO A 59 12.51 24.01 -5.41
N TYR A 60 12.43 25.21 -4.83
CA TYR A 60 12.37 26.45 -5.59
C TYR A 60 13.05 27.59 -4.85
N ASN A 61 13.97 28.28 -5.55
CA ASN A 61 14.68 29.45 -5.01
C ASN A 61 15.28 29.22 -3.61
N LYS A 62 16.00 28.10 -3.44
CA LYS A 62 16.61 27.66 -2.17
C LYS A 62 15.63 27.39 -1.02
N ALA A 63 14.33 27.30 -1.31
CA ALA A 63 13.29 26.92 -0.37
C ALA A 63 12.64 25.59 -0.76
N GLU A 64 12.06 24.90 0.21
CA GLU A 64 11.19 23.74 0.01
C GLU A 64 9.74 24.21 0.01
N LEU A 65 9.01 23.99 -1.10
CA LEU A 65 7.60 24.33 -1.23
C LEU A 65 6.74 23.08 -1.11
N LYS A 66 5.80 23.09 -0.16
CA LYS A 66 4.82 22.01 0.08
C LYS A 66 3.38 22.52 0.08
N GLY A 67 3.19 23.81 0.34
CA GLY A 67 1.88 24.41 0.54
C GLY A 67 1.05 24.42 -0.73
N LYS A 68 -0.20 23.99 -0.62
CA LYS A 68 -1.18 24.07 -1.72
C LYS A 68 -1.28 25.47 -2.31
N GLN A 69 -1.18 26.50 -1.48
CA GLN A 69 -1.23 27.90 -1.90
C GLN A 69 0.02 28.31 -2.70
N ASP A 70 1.21 27.93 -2.22
CA ASP A 70 2.49 28.25 -2.86
C ASP A 70 2.65 27.59 -4.23
N LEU A 71 2.08 26.39 -4.37
CA LEU A 71 2.16 25.55 -5.56
C LEU A 71 1.01 25.79 -6.54
N GLY A 72 0.03 26.64 -6.22
CA GLY A 72 -1.09 26.96 -7.12
C GLY A 72 -2.18 25.88 -7.18
N GLY A 73 -2.30 25.05 -6.14
CA GLY A 73 -3.44 24.14 -5.95
C GLY A 73 -3.29 22.74 -6.55
N GLN A 74 -2.48 22.59 -7.59
CA GLN A 74 -2.32 21.34 -8.35
C GLN A 74 -0.89 21.14 -8.84
N ILE A 75 -0.54 19.87 -9.04
CA ILE A 75 0.74 19.43 -9.62
C ILE A 75 0.44 18.40 -10.71
N GLN A 76 1.49 17.86 -11.34
CA GLN A 76 1.37 16.70 -12.20
C GLN A 76 2.08 15.49 -11.58
N ILE A 77 1.49 14.32 -11.73
CA ILE A 77 2.07 13.03 -11.32
C ILE A 77 2.36 12.21 -12.57
N LEU A 78 3.56 11.66 -12.66
CA LEU A 78 3.94 10.77 -13.76
C LEU A 78 3.09 9.49 -13.69
N GLN A 79 2.52 9.09 -14.81
CA GLN A 79 1.70 7.88 -14.94
C GLN A 79 2.34 6.87 -15.87
N TYR A 80 2.09 5.59 -15.58
CA TYR A 80 2.37 4.49 -16.48
C TYR A 80 1.13 3.60 -16.59
N VAL A 81 0.23 3.97 -17.51
CA VAL A 81 -1.03 3.25 -17.76
C VAL A 81 -0.89 2.41 -19.02
N GLY A 82 -0.59 1.13 -18.84
CA GLY A 82 -0.35 0.19 -19.93
C GLY A 82 0.82 -0.74 -19.63
N ASP A 83 1.44 -1.20 -20.70
CA ASP A 83 2.60 -2.09 -20.73
C ASP A 83 3.51 -1.70 -21.91
N PHE A 84 4.65 -2.37 -22.08
CA PHE A 84 5.53 -2.08 -23.22
C PHE A 84 4.90 -2.34 -24.58
N ASN A 85 3.99 -3.31 -24.68
CA ASN A 85 3.35 -3.62 -25.95
C ASN A 85 2.46 -2.48 -26.42
N SER A 86 1.82 -1.78 -25.48
CA SER A 86 0.93 -0.64 -25.73
C SER A 86 1.67 0.70 -25.76
N LEU A 87 2.76 0.87 -24.99
CA LEU A 87 3.46 2.15 -24.82
C LEU A 87 4.79 2.24 -25.57
N GLY A 88 5.40 1.11 -25.93
CA GLY A 88 6.71 1.07 -26.58
C GLY A 88 7.91 1.39 -25.67
N TYR A 89 7.67 1.60 -24.37
CA TYR A 89 8.70 1.77 -23.34
C TYR A 89 8.27 1.09 -22.03
N TRP A 90 9.24 0.79 -21.17
CA TRP A 90 8.98 0.19 -19.86
C TRP A 90 9.13 1.24 -18.77
N ASN A 91 8.27 1.14 -17.75
CA ASN A 91 8.61 1.60 -16.42
C ASN A 91 9.05 0.38 -15.58
N GLN A 92 9.78 0.57 -14.49
CA GLN A 92 10.44 -0.45 -13.66
C GLN A 92 9.49 -1.46 -12.97
N ARG A 93 8.25 -1.59 -13.43
CA ARG A 93 7.26 -2.59 -12.99
C ARG A 93 7.21 -3.84 -13.86
N ASP A 94 7.89 -3.85 -15.01
CA ASP A 94 7.71 -4.95 -15.96
C ASP A 94 8.68 -6.11 -15.72
N CYS A 95 8.11 -7.27 -15.43
CA CYS A 95 8.82 -8.54 -15.19
C CYS A 95 9.32 -9.19 -16.50
N SER A 96 9.33 -8.46 -17.61
CA SER A 96 9.66 -8.96 -18.96
C SER A 96 11.14 -9.30 -19.17
N VAL A 97 12.01 -8.89 -18.26
CA VAL A 97 13.40 -9.34 -18.16
C VAL A 97 13.49 -10.32 -17.01
N ASN A 98 14.01 -11.54 -17.27
CA ASN A 98 14.22 -12.71 -16.39
C ASN A 98 14.77 -12.41 -14.97
N PHE A 99 14.05 -11.62 -14.18
CA PHE A 99 14.37 -11.20 -12.84
C PHE A 99 13.20 -11.59 -11.95
N SER A 100 13.45 -12.53 -11.05
CA SER A 100 12.50 -12.84 -9.99
C SER A 100 12.29 -11.59 -9.13
N SER A 101 11.03 -11.24 -8.82
CA SER A 101 10.77 -10.12 -7.92
C SER A 101 11.27 -10.47 -6.53
N LEU A 102 12.38 -9.86 -6.11
CA LEU A 102 12.96 -9.99 -4.77
C LEU A 102 12.38 -8.98 -3.77
N ASN A 103 11.46 -8.12 -4.22
CA ASN A 103 10.79 -7.10 -3.43
C ASN A 103 9.29 -7.37 -3.35
N ASP A 104 8.66 -6.87 -2.27
CA ASP A 104 7.20 -6.91 -2.15
C ASP A 104 6.56 -6.04 -3.24
N LEU A 105 5.53 -6.58 -3.91
CA LEU A 105 4.82 -5.84 -4.94
C LEU A 105 3.60 -5.12 -4.37
N TRP A 106 3.74 -3.81 -4.20
CA TRP A 106 2.67 -2.92 -3.78
C TRP A 106 1.96 -2.30 -4.98
N TYR A 107 0.71 -2.68 -5.18
CA TYR A 107 -0.16 -2.15 -6.23
C TYR A 107 -0.88 -0.88 -5.73
N ASP A 108 -0.74 0.24 -6.45
CA ASP A 108 -1.43 1.49 -6.14
C ASP A 108 -2.88 1.45 -6.63
N LEU A 109 -3.83 1.78 -5.74
CA LEU A 109 -5.25 1.87 -6.07
C LEU A 109 -5.98 2.82 -5.12
N ARG A 110 -7.20 3.20 -5.47
CA ARG A 110 -8.08 3.97 -4.59
C ARG A 110 -9.23 3.12 -4.08
N TYR A 111 -9.80 3.55 -2.96
CA TYR A 111 -11.10 3.07 -2.52
C TYR A 111 -12.11 3.18 -3.68
N GLY A 112 -12.85 2.10 -3.94
CA GLY A 112 -13.83 2.04 -5.03
C GLY A 112 -13.26 1.75 -6.42
N ASP A 113 -11.93 1.63 -6.61
CA ASP A 113 -11.37 1.11 -7.87
C ASP A 113 -11.66 -0.40 -8.01
N ILE A 114 -11.52 -0.96 -9.23
CA ILE A 114 -11.68 -2.40 -9.47
C ILE A 114 -10.65 -3.19 -8.66
N PHE A 115 -11.10 -4.23 -7.97
CA PHE A 115 -10.22 -5.05 -7.14
C PHE A 115 -9.23 -5.87 -8.01
N PRO A 116 -7.92 -5.83 -7.74
CA PRO A 116 -6.94 -6.52 -8.58
C PRO A 116 -6.98 -8.04 -8.34
N PRO A 117 -6.91 -8.86 -9.41
CA PRO A 117 -7.11 -10.31 -9.30
C PRO A 117 -5.92 -11.08 -8.71
N ASN A 118 -4.72 -10.47 -8.67
CA ASN A 118 -3.49 -11.08 -8.16
C ASN A 118 -3.18 -10.73 -6.70
N ALA A 119 -4.18 -10.26 -5.95
CA ALA A 119 -4.10 -10.09 -4.51
C ALA A 119 -4.13 -11.45 -3.80
N VAL A 120 -3.35 -11.61 -2.74
CA VAL A 120 -3.30 -12.87 -1.96
C VAL A 120 -4.06 -12.70 -0.64
N PRO A 121 -5.00 -13.61 -0.31
CA PRO A 121 -5.74 -13.52 0.94
C PRO A 121 -4.85 -13.79 2.15
N ALA A 122 -5.15 -13.12 3.26
CA ALA A 122 -4.52 -13.35 4.54
C ALA A 122 -4.70 -14.81 4.98
N ASP A 123 -3.61 -15.43 5.43
CA ASP A 123 -3.53 -16.84 5.83
C ASP A 123 -4.00 -17.84 4.76
N GLY A 124 -4.12 -17.43 3.49
CA GLY A 124 -4.58 -18.29 2.41
C GLY A 124 -6.04 -18.75 2.53
N ARG A 125 -6.84 -18.12 3.41
CA ARG A 125 -8.20 -18.57 3.74
C ARG A 125 -9.13 -17.44 4.14
N ALA A 126 -10.42 -17.76 4.22
CA ALA A 126 -11.37 -16.88 4.88
C ALA A 126 -11.07 -16.83 6.39
N LEU A 127 -11.07 -15.61 6.94
CA LEU A 127 -10.91 -15.36 8.36
C LEU A 127 -12.27 -15.48 9.07
N ASN A 128 -12.27 -15.98 10.31
CA ASN A 128 -13.50 -16.12 11.10
C ASN A 128 -13.97 -14.76 11.61
N THR A 129 -14.97 -14.13 10.99
CA THR A 129 -15.49 -12.81 11.40
C THR A 129 -16.88 -12.90 12.02
N GLU A 130 -17.38 -11.84 12.66
CA GLU A 130 -18.70 -11.84 13.30
C GLU A 130 -19.86 -12.07 12.31
N THR A 131 -19.67 -11.67 11.05
CA THR A 131 -20.65 -11.85 9.98
C THR A 131 -20.43 -13.13 9.17
N GLY A 132 -19.53 -14.00 9.64
CA GLY A 132 -19.15 -15.25 8.99
C GLY A 132 -17.75 -15.22 8.37
N PRO A 133 -17.31 -16.33 7.74
CA PRO A 133 -16.00 -16.41 7.10
C PRO A 133 -15.85 -15.37 5.99
N HIS A 134 -14.76 -14.59 6.01
CA HIS A 134 -14.53 -13.51 5.04
C HIS A 134 -13.07 -13.45 4.57
N MET A 135 -12.86 -13.35 3.24
CA MET A 135 -11.53 -13.16 2.66
C MET A 135 -11.05 -11.72 2.89
N GLN A 136 -9.85 -11.56 3.45
CA GLN A 136 -9.26 -10.25 3.71
C GLN A 136 -7.87 -10.19 3.10
N PHE A 137 -7.50 -9.07 2.49
CA PHE A 137 -6.25 -8.90 1.74
C PHE A 137 -5.41 -7.79 2.35
N VAL A 138 -4.08 -7.95 2.33
CA VAL A 138 -3.14 -7.00 2.94
C VAL A 138 -3.17 -5.68 2.17
N ALA A 139 -3.60 -4.62 2.87
CA ALA A 139 -3.56 -3.26 2.37
C ALA A 139 -2.67 -2.38 3.25
N LEU A 140 -2.05 -1.36 2.66
CA LEU A 140 -1.21 -0.37 3.30
C LEU A 140 -1.74 1.03 3.00
N TRP A 141 -1.87 1.83 4.05
CA TRP A 141 -2.27 3.22 4.01
C TRP A 141 -1.30 4.08 4.82
N TYR A 142 -1.43 5.40 4.74
CA TYR A 142 -0.63 6.33 5.51
C TYR A 142 -1.55 7.30 6.24
N LYS A 143 -1.37 7.44 7.56
CA LYS A 143 -2.13 8.38 8.39
C LYS A 143 -1.17 9.24 9.20
N HIS A 144 -1.18 10.54 8.93
CA HIS A 144 -0.26 11.51 9.52
C HIS A 144 1.23 11.09 9.43
N GLY A 145 1.63 10.59 8.27
CA GLY A 145 3.00 10.14 7.97
C GLY A 145 3.32 8.70 8.37
N ASP A 146 2.51 8.07 9.23
CA ASP A 146 2.74 6.71 9.67
C ASP A 146 2.18 5.67 8.70
N PRO A 147 2.92 4.61 8.35
CA PRO A 147 2.36 3.46 7.64
C PRO A 147 1.38 2.71 8.54
N VAL A 148 0.21 2.36 7.99
CA VAL A 148 -0.84 1.62 8.68
C VAL A 148 -1.29 0.47 7.80
N PHE A 149 -1.04 -0.76 8.25
CA PHE A 149 -1.62 -1.93 7.61
C PHE A 149 -3.10 -2.08 7.97
N GLY A 150 -3.85 -2.60 7.02
CA GLY A 150 -5.27 -2.84 7.16
C GLY A 150 -5.71 -3.99 6.28
N ARG A 151 -7.03 -4.08 6.09
CA ARG A 151 -7.64 -5.03 5.17
C ARG A 151 -8.25 -4.32 3.99
N ALA A 152 -8.17 -4.93 2.82
CA ALA A 152 -9.02 -4.65 1.69
C ALA A 152 -9.76 -5.92 1.24
N TYR A 153 -10.82 -5.74 0.48
CA TYR A 153 -11.61 -6.83 -0.12
C TYR A 153 -12.51 -6.29 -1.25
N PRO A 154 -12.93 -7.14 -2.20
CA PRO A 154 -13.91 -6.75 -3.20
C PRO A 154 -15.32 -6.69 -2.60
N SER A 155 -16.07 -5.63 -2.90
CA SER A 155 -17.52 -5.59 -2.70
C SER A 155 -18.22 -6.54 -3.67
N ALA A 156 -19.53 -6.72 -3.51
CA ALA A 156 -20.35 -7.50 -4.45
C ALA A 156 -20.26 -6.99 -5.91
N ALA A 157 -19.94 -5.70 -6.12
CA ALA A 157 -19.74 -5.10 -7.43
C ALA A 157 -18.28 -5.18 -7.93
N GLY A 158 -17.40 -5.93 -7.24
CA GLY A 158 -15.98 -6.04 -7.57
C GLY A 158 -15.17 -4.76 -7.30
N LYS A 159 -15.74 -3.82 -6.53
CA LYS A 159 -15.09 -2.56 -6.16
C LYS A 159 -14.34 -2.72 -4.85
N THR A 160 -13.18 -2.10 -4.74
CA THR A 160 -12.32 -2.25 -3.58
C THR A 160 -12.89 -1.51 -2.37
N CYS A 161 -13.19 -2.24 -1.31
CA CYS A 161 -13.41 -1.72 0.03
C CYS A 161 -12.14 -1.91 0.87
N ALA A 162 -11.93 -1.06 1.86
CA ALA A 162 -10.80 -1.18 2.78
C ALA A 162 -11.11 -0.61 4.15
N HIS A 163 -10.40 -1.09 5.17
CA HIS A 163 -10.54 -0.66 6.56
C HIS A 163 -9.18 -0.54 7.22
N PHE A 164 -8.93 0.60 7.86
CA PHE A 164 -7.72 0.92 8.61
C PHE A 164 -8.05 1.43 10.00
N GLY A 165 -7.32 0.94 11.02
CA GLY A 165 -7.49 1.34 12.41
C GLY A 165 -6.27 2.08 12.92
N LYS A 166 -6.43 3.35 13.33
CA LYS A 166 -5.36 4.18 13.91
C LYS A 166 -5.97 5.36 14.66
N ASN A 167 -5.37 5.73 15.78
CA ASN A 167 -5.77 6.86 16.64
C ASN A 167 -7.22 6.73 17.14
N ASN A 168 -7.62 5.54 17.59
CA ASN A 168 -8.97 5.20 18.06
C ASN A 168 -10.08 5.34 17.01
N GLN A 169 -9.72 5.46 15.73
CA GLN A 169 -10.65 5.62 14.62
C GLN A 169 -10.54 4.45 13.66
N GLU A 170 -11.69 4.01 13.14
CA GLU A 170 -11.78 3.25 11.91
C GLU A 170 -11.91 4.21 10.72
N ASN A 171 -11.20 3.94 9.63
CA ASN A 171 -11.29 4.65 8.35
C ASN A 171 -11.66 3.56 7.33
N ALA A 172 -12.86 3.65 6.78
CA ALA A 172 -13.49 2.52 6.07
C ALA A 172 -14.39 2.92 4.90
N GLY A 173 -14.52 4.21 4.63
CA GLY A 173 -15.29 4.74 3.52
C GLY A 173 -14.40 5.39 2.43
N PRO A 174 -15.02 6.17 1.54
CA PRO A 174 -14.33 6.87 0.46
C PRO A 174 -13.20 7.80 0.94
N GLU A 175 -13.22 8.24 2.21
CA GLU A 175 -12.16 9.05 2.81
C GLU A 175 -10.80 8.35 2.86
N VAL A 176 -10.76 7.01 2.76
CA VAL A 176 -9.52 6.25 2.63
C VAL A 176 -8.70 6.69 1.42
N GLY A 177 -9.36 7.12 0.34
CA GLY A 177 -8.69 7.63 -0.85
C GLY A 177 -7.72 6.61 -1.46
N SER A 178 -6.48 7.04 -1.65
CA SER A 178 -5.40 6.21 -2.22
C SER A 178 -4.82 5.28 -1.16
N MET A 179 -4.51 4.06 -1.55
CA MET A 179 -3.87 3.06 -0.71
C MET A 179 -3.02 2.13 -1.59
N GLN A 180 -2.42 1.14 -0.96
CA GLN A 180 -1.61 0.15 -1.64
C GLN A 180 -2.08 -1.25 -1.26
N LEU A 181 -2.08 -2.19 -2.21
CA LEU A 181 -2.41 -3.58 -1.96
C LEU A 181 -1.19 -4.46 -2.18
N LEU A 182 -0.95 -5.42 -1.30
CA LEU A 182 0.05 -6.45 -1.54
C LEU A 182 -0.46 -7.39 -2.64
N THR A 183 0.31 -7.51 -3.70
CA THR A 183 0.05 -8.41 -4.82
C THR A 183 1.23 -9.32 -5.06
N VAL A 184 1.03 -10.39 -5.82
CA VAL A 184 2.12 -11.26 -6.27
C VAL A 184 2.26 -11.18 -7.79
N PRO A 185 3.50 -11.30 -8.31
CA PRO A 185 3.70 -11.45 -9.75
C PRO A 185 3.16 -12.81 -10.23
N ALA A 186 3.22 -13.03 -11.54
CA ALA A 186 3.00 -14.36 -12.10
C ALA A 186 3.97 -15.37 -11.47
N ALA A 187 3.54 -16.63 -11.33
CA ALA A 187 4.30 -17.68 -10.67
C ALA A 187 5.73 -17.85 -11.24
N SER A 188 5.91 -17.64 -12.54
CA SER A 188 7.21 -17.70 -13.23
C SER A 188 8.20 -16.60 -12.82
N CYS A 189 7.72 -15.54 -12.17
CA CYS A 189 8.51 -14.36 -11.76
C CYS A 189 8.60 -14.24 -10.23
N MET A 190 8.12 -15.23 -9.48
CA MET A 190 8.16 -15.24 -8.02
C MET A 190 9.60 -15.39 -7.53
N GLY A 191 10.09 -14.39 -6.79
CA GLY A 191 11.38 -14.46 -6.07
C GLY A 191 11.24 -14.52 -4.55
N LEU A 192 10.02 -14.39 -4.05
CA LEU A 192 9.70 -14.41 -2.63
C LEU A 192 8.67 -15.49 -2.34
N GLU A 193 8.84 -16.15 -1.21
CA GLU A 193 7.82 -16.98 -0.58
C GLU A 193 7.25 -16.21 0.60
N TYR A 194 5.92 -16.26 0.76
CA TYR A 194 5.20 -15.65 1.87
C TYR A 194 4.58 -16.70 2.78
N LYS A 195 4.65 -16.48 4.09
CA LYS A 195 4.04 -17.37 5.09
C LYS A 195 3.49 -16.58 6.27
N TRP A 196 2.26 -16.90 6.67
CA TRP A 196 1.67 -16.40 7.91
C TRP A 196 2.08 -17.31 9.06
N MET A 197 2.72 -16.74 10.09
CA MET A 197 3.19 -17.49 11.26
C MET A 197 2.97 -16.66 12.53
N PRO A 198 2.78 -17.29 13.70
CA PRO A 198 2.90 -16.60 14.97
C PRO A 198 4.19 -15.77 15.03
N LEU A 199 4.10 -14.53 15.53
CA LEU A 199 5.24 -13.61 15.60
C LEU A 199 6.48 -14.24 16.26
N ALA A 200 6.29 -14.97 17.36
CA ALA A 200 7.38 -15.64 18.08
C ALA A 200 8.03 -16.79 17.27
N GLU A 201 7.23 -17.56 16.54
CA GLU A 201 7.72 -18.65 15.67
C GLU A 201 8.49 -18.07 14.46
N GLY A 202 7.93 -17.05 13.81
CA GLY A 202 8.57 -16.43 12.66
C GLY A 202 9.91 -15.76 13.00
N LYS A 203 10.01 -15.10 14.16
CA LYS A 203 11.27 -14.49 14.65
C LYS A 203 12.40 -15.51 14.89
N SER A 204 12.08 -16.78 15.10
CA SER A 204 13.06 -17.85 15.37
C SER A 204 13.35 -18.76 14.18
N SER A 205 12.73 -18.54 13.02
CA SER A 205 12.74 -19.48 11.88
C SER A 205 13.54 -19.02 10.65
N GLY A 206 14.33 -17.94 10.77
CA GLY A 206 15.12 -17.40 9.65
C GLY A 206 14.30 -16.66 8.59
N TRP A 207 13.00 -16.49 8.82
CA TRP A 207 12.12 -15.67 8.00
C TRP A 207 12.20 -14.19 8.39
N THR A 208 11.94 -13.31 7.43
CA THR A 208 11.90 -11.86 7.68
C THR A 208 10.45 -11.39 7.70
N VAL A 209 10.07 -10.53 8.65
CA VAL A 209 8.74 -9.93 8.69
C VAL A 209 8.53 -9.06 7.45
N VAL A 210 7.34 -9.08 6.84
CA VAL A 210 6.95 -8.04 5.88
C VAL A 210 6.62 -6.79 6.67
N HIS A 211 7.35 -5.70 6.45
CA HIS A 211 7.15 -4.46 7.21
C HIS A 211 7.43 -3.23 6.35
N ILE A 212 6.78 -2.12 6.71
CA ILE A 212 7.11 -0.77 6.23
C ILE A 212 7.29 0.10 7.47
N GLY A 213 8.50 0.64 7.64
CA GLY A 213 8.89 1.23 8.92
C GLY A 213 8.74 0.20 10.05
N ASN A 214 8.04 0.58 11.12
CA ASN A 214 7.76 -0.28 12.27
C ASN A 214 6.42 -1.03 12.16
N SER A 215 5.68 -0.82 11.07
CA SER A 215 4.37 -1.44 10.87
C SER A 215 4.51 -2.75 10.11
N ALA A 216 3.73 -3.76 10.50
CA ALA A 216 3.64 -5.06 9.83
C ALA A 216 2.16 -5.51 9.71
N PRO A 217 1.78 -6.27 8.68
CA PRO A 217 0.43 -6.82 8.58
C PRO A 217 0.26 -7.99 9.57
N CYS A 218 -0.85 -7.97 10.31
CA CYS A 218 -1.10 -8.89 11.41
C CYS A 218 -2.57 -9.31 11.43
N ILE A 219 -2.84 -10.59 11.69
CA ILE A 219 -4.19 -11.10 11.95
C ILE A 219 -4.41 -11.07 13.45
N LEU A 220 -5.22 -10.12 13.91
CA LEU A 220 -5.70 -10.08 15.29
C LEU A 220 -6.69 -11.22 15.48
N LYS A 221 -6.60 -11.92 16.60
CA LYS A 221 -7.57 -12.94 17.01
C LYS A 221 -7.98 -12.69 18.45
N ASP A 222 -9.26 -12.44 18.70
CA ASP A 222 -9.75 -12.21 20.07
C ASP A 222 -10.09 -13.51 20.80
N GLU A 223 -10.51 -13.37 22.06
CA GLU A 223 -10.87 -14.48 22.95
C GLU A 223 -12.06 -15.32 22.44
N LYS A 224 -12.92 -14.74 21.59
CA LYS A 224 -14.03 -15.45 20.94
C LYS A 224 -13.58 -16.18 19.67
N GLY A 225 -12.31 -16.08 19.31
CA GLY A 225 -11.73 -16.64 18.11
C GLY A 225 -12.07 -15.84 16.84
N LEU A 226 -12.55 -14.61 16.98
CA LEU A 226 -12.84 -13.74 15.84
C LEU A 226 -11.54 -13.09 15.35
N GLU A 227 -11.40 -13.09 14.03
CA GLU A 227 -10.19 -12.71 13.32
C GLU A 227 -10.40 -11.46 12.48
N VAL A 228 -9.41 -10.56 12.51
CA VAL A 228 -9.40 -9.38 11.64
C VAL A 228 -7.97 -9.04 11.24
N LEU A 229 -7.76 -8.83 9.95
CA LEU A 229 -6.49 -8.36 9.42
C LEU A 229 -6.33 -6.86 9.71
N GLY A 230 -5.15 -6.50 10.20
CA GLY A 230 -4.79 -5.14 10.55
C GLY A 230 -3.28 -4.94 10.63
N ASN A 231 -2.88 -4.07 11.54
CA ASN A 231 -1.53 -3.60 11.76
C ASN A 231 -0.93 -4.18 13.03
N LEU A 232 0.38 -4.39 13.03
CA LEU A 232 1.20 -4.57 14.21
C LEU A 232 2.29 -3.50 14.20
N ASP A 233 2.34 -2.69 15.25
CA ASP A 233 3.51 -1.86 15.55
C ASP A 233 4.55 -2.72 16.27
N LEU A 234 5.68 -2.96 15.61
CA LEU A 234 6.77 -3.82 16.08
C LEU A 234 7.55 -3.22 17.25
N THR A 235 7.45 -1.90 17.49
CA THR A 235 8.22 -1.22 18.55
C THR A 235 7.53 -1.24 19.90
N ILE A 236 6.21 -1.04 19.90
CA ILE A 236 5.40 -1.01 21.12
C ILE A 236 4.56 -2.29 21.29
N GLU A 237 4.73 -3.26 20.38
CA GLU A 237 3.98 -4.52 20.33
C GLU A 237 2.46 -4.28 20.52
N LYS A 238 1.93 -3.40 19.66
CA LYS A 238 0.50 -3.06 19.60
C LYS A 238 -0.07 -3.50 18.25
N ALA A 239 -0.94 -4.50 18.28
CA ALA A 239 -1.75 -4.85 17.14
C ALA A 239 -3.04 -4.02 17.11
N SER A 240 -3.46 -3.57 15.94
CA SER A 240 -4.69 -2.82 15.76
C SER A 240 -5.40 -3.08 14.43
N ALA A 241 -6.71 -2.91 14.40
CA ALA A 241 -7.52 -2.99 13.18
C ALA A 241 -8.73 -2.06 13.26
N GLY A 242 -9.18 -1.53 12.13
CA GLY A 242 -10.45 -0.81 12.06
C GLY A 242 -11.61 -1.80 12.22
N TYR A 243 -12.51 -1.56 13.18
CA TYR A 243 -13.66 -2.42 13.42
C TYR A 243 -14.80 -1.65 14.12
N ALA A 244 -16.01 -1.74 13.57
CA ALA A 244 -17.23 -1.19 14.18
C ALA A 244 -17.10 0.30 14.60
N GLY A 245 -16.52 1.12 13.73
CA GLY A 245 -16.30 2.55 13.92
C GLY A 245 -15.09 2.91 14.81
N LYS A 246 -14.34 1.92 15.31
CA LYS A 246 -13.24 2.13 16.27
C LYS A 246 -11.96 1.40 15.87
N GLU A 247 -10.85 1.78 16.48
CA GLU A 247 -9.62 0.98 16.45
C GLU A 247 -9.76 -0.16 17.49
N LYS A 248 -9.88 -1.41 17.03
CA LYS A 248 -9.71 -2.58 17.89
C LYS A 248 -8.23 -2.72 18.18
N ILE A 249 -7.85 -2.79 19.46
CA ILE A 249 -6.45 -2.82 19.90
C ILE A 249 -6.18 -4.09 20.72
N MET A 250 -5.00 -4.67 20.52
CA MET A 250 -4.42 -5.73 21.35
C MET A 250 -2.95 -5.41 21.61
N SER A 251 -2.51 -5.52 22.85
CA SER A 251 -1.13 -5.22 23.25
C SER A 251 -0.63 -6.19 24.32
N GLY A 252 0.69 -6.22 24.51
CA GLY A 252 1.34 -7.07 25.51
C GLY A 252 1.46 -8.53 25.08
N ALA A 253 1.50 -9.44 26.06
CA ALA A 253 1.82 -10.87 25.85
C ALA A 253 1.03 -11.57 24.72
N PRO A 254 -0.27 -11.28 24.48
CA PRO A 254 -1.03 -11.93 23.40
C PRO A 254 -0.45 -11.68 21.98
N VAL A 255 0.27 -10.58 21.76
CA VAL A 255 0.79 -10.19 20.44
C VAL A 255 1.79 -11.20 19.89
N ALA A 256 2.57 -11.85 20.76
CA ALA A 256 3.55 -12.86 20.35
C ALA A 256 2.91 -14.08 19.63
N GLY A 257 1.64 -14.37 19.92
CA GLY A 257 0.87 -15.47 19.32
C GLY A 257 0.10 -15.09 18.06
N LEU A 258 0.05 -13.81 17.70
CA LEU A 258 -0.67 -13.37 16.51
C LEU A 258 0.06 -13.75 15.23
N LYS A 259 -0.70 -14.12 14.20
CA LYS A 259 -0.14 -14.41 12.88
C LYS A 259 0.28 -13.12 12.20
N VAL A 260 1.55 -13.04 11.83
CA VAL A 260 2.17 -11.94 11.08
C VAL A 260 2.66 -12.48 9.74
N LEU A 261 2.67 -11.63 8.71
CA LEU A 261 3.19 -12.03 7.40
C LEU A 261 4.72 -12.00 7.41
N PHE A 262 5.31 -13.12 7.04
CA PHE A 262 6.73 -13.28 6.81
C PHE A 262 7.02 -13.53 5.33
N LYS A 263 8.26 -13.21 4.95
CA LYS A 263 8.83 -13.48 3.64
C LYS A 263 10.22 -14.10 3.73
N ARG A 264 10.60 -14.84 2.70
CA ARG A 264 11.98 -15.25 2.43
C ARG A 264 12.22 -15.28 0.92
N ARG A 265 13.48 -15.24 0.50
CA ARG A 265 13.84 -15.44 -0.90
C ARG A 265 13.67 -16.90 -1.27
N LEU A 266 13.09 -17.15 -2.45
CA LEU A 266 13.15 -18.46 -3.08
C LEU A 266 14.59 -18.69 -3.56
N ALA A 267 15.10 -19.91 -3.32
CA ALA A 267 16.43 -20.32 -3.72
C ALA A 267 16.51 -20.57 -5.24
#